data_AF-A0A939E9V4-F1
#
_entry.id   AF-A0A939E9V4-F1
#
_cell.length_a   1.000
_cell.length_b   1.000
_cell.length_c   1.000
_cell.angle_alpha   90.00
_cell.angle_beta   90.00
_cell.angle_gamma   90.00
#
_symmetry.space_group_name_H-M   'P 1'
#
loop_
_entity.id
_entity.type
_entity.pdbx_description
1 polymer ?
#
loop_
_entity_poly.entity_id
_entity_poly.type
_entity_poly.pdbx_seq_one_letter_code
_entity_poly.pdbx_strand_id
1 'polypeptide(L)'
;MQRKQFGKRGETSASSGWGHPQAAVASYPAAMPVSSGAAVSGSESSVFGSLAGAIFSAFDFTGRTGLLGYWVQGLAYLLFMAVMGVAFVVWCGTLGLENLQSPEEFEQAMDQPAFYAFALVYVIGSVYRWALEARRMHDRGVSAFWIFAWFIPIAGAFIFLWQWFKNCFVPGDVGRNQFDQI
;
A
#
# COMPACT_ATOMS: atom_id res chain seq x y z
N MET A 1 48.70 25.56 -5.14
CA MET A 1 47.46 25.73 -4.34
C MET A 1 46.26 25.55 -5.25
N GLN A 2 45.59 24.40 -5.18
CA GLN A 2 44.48 24.01 -6.06
C GLN A 2 43.16 24.33 -5.37
N ARG A 3 42.35 25.24 -5.93
CA ARG A 3 41.01 25.54 -5.42
C ARG A 3 40.03 24.45 -5.83
N LYS A 4 39.40 23.81 -4.85
CA LYS A 4 38.25 22.92 -5.05
C LYS A 4 37.09 23.74 -5.61
N GLN A 5 36.71 23.49 -6.87
CA GLN A 5 35.47 23.99 -7.44
C GLN A 5 34.34 23.04 -7.05
N PHE A 6 33.38 23.54 -6.26
CA PHE A 6 32.14 22.84 -5.97
C PHE A 6 31.26 22.86 -7.22
N GLY A 7 30.92 21.68 -7.72
CA GLY A 7 30.03 21.51 -8.86
C GLY A 7 28.64 22.10 -8.58
N LYS A 8 28.29 23.14 -9.33
CA LYS A 8 26.89 23.57 -9.51
C LYS A 8 26.10 22.41 -10.10
N ARG A 9 25.17 21.83 -9.33
CA ARG A 9 24.16 20.92 -9.85
C ARG A 9 23.13 21.75 -10.64
N GLY A 10 23.11 21.53 -11.96
CA GLY A 10 21.91 21.60 -12.81
C GLY A 10 21.12 22.91 -12.78
N GLU A 11 21.69 24.01 -13.25
CA GLU A 11 20.89 25.11 -13.80
C GLU A 11 20.68 24.78 -15.29
N THR A 12 19.54 24.17 -15.63
CA THR A 12 19.06 24.15 -17.01
C THR A 12 18.82 25.59 -17.43
N SER A 13 19.59 26.07 -18.41
CA SER A 13 19.40 27.35 -19.06
C SER A 13 17.97 27.45 -19.60
N ALA A 14 17.09 28.15 -18.89
CA ALA A 14 15.84 28.61 -19.44
C ALA A 14 16.16 29.77 -20.38
N SER A 15 16.04 29.53 -21.69
CA SER A 15 16.09 30.59 -22.69
C SER A 15 14.94 31.57 -22.44
N SER A 16 15.24 32.79 -21.98
CA SER A 16 14.25 33.86 -21.87
C SER A 16 13.95 34.44 -23.26
N GLY A 17 13.07 33.77 -24.00
CA GLY A 17 12.44 34.32 -25.19
C GLY A 17 11.16 35.04 -24.81
N TRP A 18 11.14 36.37 -24.97
CA TRP A 18 9.93 37.18 -24.82
C TRP A 18 9.05 36.96 -26.06
N GLY A 19 8.13 35.98 -26.00
CA GLY A 19 7.22 35.64 -27.07
C GLY A 19 5.86 35.25 -26.51
N HIS A 20 4.82 35.96 -26.99
CA HIS A 20 3.37 35.77 -26.90
C HIS A 20 2.76 34.84 -25.83
N PRO A 21 1.67 35.27 -25.14
CA PRO A 21 0.90 34.39 -24.27
C PRO A 21 0.20 33.32 -25.12
N GLN A 22 0.86 32.19 -25.32
CA GLN A 22 0.19 30.96 -25.70
C GLN A 22 -0.61 30.52 -24.48
N ALA A 23 -1.94 30.46 -24.64
CA ALA A 23 -2.83 29.88 -23.67
C ALA A 23 -2.23 28.54 -23.21
N ALA A 24 -1.95 28.44 -21.91
CA ALA A 24 -1.46 27.23 -21.29
C ALA A 24 -2.57 26.18 -21.39
N VAL A 25 -2.63 25.49 -22.53
CA VAL A 25 -3.22 24.17 -22.60
C VAL A 25 -2.37 23.37 -21.62
N ALA A 26 -2.94 23.07 -20.45
CA ALA A 26 -2.35 22.18 -19.47
C ALA A 26 -2.12 20.85 -20.18
N SER A 27 -0.93 20.70 -20.77
CA SER A 27 -0.35 19.45 -21.16
C SER A 27 -0.07 18.71 -19.87
N TYR A 28 -1.11 18.03 -19.38
CA TYR A 28 -0.92 16.95 -18.44
C TYR A 28 0.22 16.10 -19.00
N PRO A 29 1.34 15.92 -18.28
CA PRO A 29 2.32 14.95 -18.71
C PRO A 29 1.55 13.64 -18.86
N ALA A 30 1.66 13.04 -20.06
CA ALA A 30 1.07 11.74 -20.36
C ALA A 30 1.25 10.87 -19.13
N ALA A 31 0.13 10.37 -18.59
CA ALA A 31 0.11 9.53 -17.41
C ALA A 31 1.32 8.61 -17.49
N MET A 32 2.29 8.83 -16.59
CA MET A 32 3.46 7.96 -16.47
C MET A 32 2.93 6.54 -16.54
N PRO A 33 3.53 5.64 -17.34
CA PRO A 33 3.04 4.28 -17.43
C PRO A 33 2.93 3.79 -15.99
N VAL A 34 1.68 3.58 -15.55
CA VAL A 34 1.37 2.68 -14.45
C VAL A 34 2.26 1.51 -14.76
N SER A 35 3.27 1.23 -13.92
CA SER A 35 4.20 0.14 -14.17
C SER A 35 3.30 -1.06 -14.39
N SER A 36 3.14 -1.40 -15.65
CA SER A 36 2.16 -2.34 -16.09
C SER A 36 2.61 -3.60 -15.41
N GLY A 37 1.74 -4.14 -14.56
CA GLY A 37 1.81 -5.54 -14.20
C GLY A 37 2.24 -6.28 -15.45
N ALA A 38 3.35 -7.01 -15.30
CA ALA A 38 4.05 -7.73 -16.35
C ALA A 38 3.11 -8.01 -17.50
N ALA A 39 3.38 -7.42 -18.67
CA ALA A 39 2.62 -7.73 -19.88
C ALA A 39 2.59 -9.26 -19.98
N VAL A 40 1.43 -9.84 -19.68
CA VAL A 40 1.17 -11.27 -19.83
C VAL A 40 1.16 -11.47 -21.34
N SER A 41 2.36 -11.71 -21.89
CA SER A 41 2.55 -12.19 -23.24
C SER A 41 1.69 -13.43 -23.39
N GLY A 42 0.87 -13.49 -24.43
CA GLY A 42 -0.20 -14.46 -24.63
C GLY A 42 0.27 -15.92 -24.70
N SER A 43 0.62 -16.49 -23.57
CA SER A 43 0.48 -17.92 -23.29
C SER A 43 -0.85 -18.08 -22.58
N GLU A 44 -1.54 -19.18 -22.80
CA GLU A 44 -2.81 -19.57 -22.18
C GLU A 44 -2.71 -19.56 -20.64
N SER A 45 -2.70 -18.36 -20.04
CA SER A 45 -2.56 -18.18 -18.61
C SER A 45 -3.89 -18.57 -18.03
N SER A 46 -3.95 -19.75 -17.42
CA SER A 46 -5.09 -20.17 -16.62
C SER A 46 -5.51 -19.01 -15.72
N VAL A 47 -6.82 -18.82 -15.53
CA VAL A 47 -7.36 -17.80 -14.61
C VAL A 47 -6.69 -17.92 -13.22
N PHE A 48 -6.30 -19.13 -12.85
CA PHE A 48 -5.51 -19.40 -11.65
C PHE A 48 -4.08 -18.82 -11.69
N GLY A 49 -3.37 -18.88 -12.82
CA GLY A 49 -2.06 -18.28 -12.99
C GLY A 49 -2.08 -16.75 -12.92
N SER A 50 -3.12 -16.12 -13.51
CA SER A 50 -3.29 -14.66 -13.43
C SER A 50 -3.71 -14.22 -12.02
N LEU A 51 -4.57 -14.99 -11.34
CA LEU A 51 -4.97 -14.72 -9.96
C LEU A 51 -3.79 -14.89 -8.99
N ALA A 52 -3.02 -15.98 -9.11
CA ALA A 52 -1.86 -16.22 -8.27
C ALA A 52 -0.80 -15.13 -8.47
N GLY A 53 -0.52 -14.75 -9.72
CA GLY A 53 0.38 -13.62 -10.02
C GLY A 53 -0.10 -12.31 -9.40
N ALA A 54 -1.39 -12.01 -9.48
CA ALA A 54 -1.97 -10.83 -8.85
C ALA A 54 -1.84 -10.87 -7.33
N ILE A 55 -2.10 -12.02 -6.70
CA ILE A 55 -1.94 -12.24 -5.26
C ILE A 55 -0.48 -12.03 -4.84
N PHE A 56 0.49 -12.66 -5.50
CA PHE A 56 1.91 -12.49 -5.15
C PHE A 56 2.37 -11.03 -5.35
N SER A 57 1.93 -10.37 -6.43
CA SER A 57 2.22 -8.94 -6.66
C SER A 57 1.58 -8.02 -5.61
N ALA A 58 0.48 -8.45 -5.01
CA ALA A 58 -0.22 -7.73 -3.96
C ALA A 58 0.56 -7.77 -2.63
N PHE A 59 1.39 -8.79 -2.41
CA PHE A 59 2.30 -8.92 -1.26
C PHE A 59 3.70 -8.37 -1.51
N ASP A 60 3.97 -7.86 -2.71
CA ASP A 60 5.26 -7.25 -3.02
C ASP A 60 5.37 -5.86 -2.38
N PHE A 61 6.48 -5.64 -1.66
CA PHE A 61 6.82 -4.36 -1.02
C PHE A 61 7.58 -3.41 -1.95
N THR A 62 8.00 -3.90 -3.13
CA THR A 62 8.72 -3.13 -4.13
C THR A 62 7.78 -2.33 -5.04
N GLY A 63 8.32 -1.29 -5.67
CA GLY A 63 7.59 -0.44 -6.59
C GLY A 63 6.77 0.68 -5.95
N ARG A 64 5.94 1.31 -6.77
CA ARG A 64 5.20 2.54 -6.45
C ARG A 64 3.71 2.32 -6.64
N THR A 65 2.90 2.89 -5.76
CA THR A 65 1.45 2.91 -5.93
C THR A 65 0.95 4.35 -5.97
N GLY A 66 0.49 4.78 -7.14
CA GLY A 66 -0.13 6.09 -7.31
C GLY A 66 -1.41 6.26 -6.50
N LEU A 67 -1.89 7.50 -6.36
CA LEU A 67 -2.99 7.84 -5.46
C LEU A 67 -4.29 7.08 -5.78
N LEU A 68 -4.70 7.06 -7.05
CA LEU A 68 -5.90 6.34 -7.47
C LEU A 68 -5.78 4.84 -7.21
N GLY A 69 -4.62 4.25 -7.55
CA GLY A 69 -4.35 2.83 -7.30
C GLY A 69 -4.38 2.49 -5.81
N TYR A 70 -3.88 3.37 -4.95
CA TYR A 70 -3.92 3.22 -3.50
C TYR A 70 -5.36 3.21 -2.97
N TRP A 71 -6.21 4.12 -3.44
CA TRP A 71 -7.62 4.16 -3.04
C TRP A 71 -8.41 2.95 -3.54
N VAL A 72 -8.22 2.55 -4.80
CA VAL A 72 -8.91 1.39 -5.38
C VAL A 72 -8.54 0.10 -4.63
N GLN A 73 -7.24 -0.11 -4.40
CA GLN A 73 -6.74 -1.27 -3.64
C GLN A 73 -7.18 -1.21 -2.17
N GLY A 74 -7.12 -0.03 -1.54
CA GLY A 74 -7.57 0.18 -0.17
C GLY A 74 -9.07 -0.06 0.00
N LEU A 75 -9.90 0.35 -0.96
CA LEU A 75 -11.34 0.10 -0.95
C LEU A 75 -11.66 -1.38 -1.15
N ALA A 76 -10.99 -2.05 -2.10
CA ALA A 76 -11.14 -3.49 -2.30
C ALA A 76 -10.79 -4.28 -1.04
N TYR A 77 -9.69 -3.91 -0.37
CA TYR A 77 -9.31 -4.45 0.93
C TYR A 77 -10.35 -4.19 2.01
N LEU A 78 -10.85 -2.95 2.12
CA LEU A 78 -11.87 -2.60 3.09
C LEU A 78 -13.14 -3.45 2.93
N LEU A 79 -13.60 -3.63 1.69
CA LEU A 79 -14.76 -4.47 1.38
C LEU A 79 -14.51 -5.93 1.74
N PHE A 80 -13.34 -6.47 1.36
CA PHE A 80 -12.95 -7.83 1.72
C PHE A 80 -12.93 -8.04 3.24
N MET A 81 -12.28 -7.14 3.98
CA MET A 81 -12.22 -7.21 5.44
C MET A 81 -13.59 -7.03 6.10
N ALA A 82 -14.47 -6.21 5.54
CA ALA A 82 -15.84 -6.07 6.04
C ALA A 82 -16.64 -7.37 5.89
N VAL A 83 -16.55 -8.03 4.73
CA VAL A 83 -17.19 -9.34 4.50
C VAL A 83 -16.62 -10.40 5.46
N MET A 84 -15.30 -10.45 5.63
CA MET A 84 -14.65 -11.37 6.58
C MET A 84 -15.05 -11.07 8.03
N GLY A 85 -15.22 -9.79 8.39
CA GLY A 85 -15.71 -9.37 9.71
C GLY A 85 -17.14 -9.83 9.98
N VAL A 86 -18.04 -9.65 9.02
CA VAL A 86 -19.42 -10.16 9.14
C VAL A 86 -19.42 -11.69 9.25
N ALA A 87 -18.64 -12.39 8.43
CA ALA A 87 -18.53 -13.85 8.49
C ALA A 87 -18.03 -14.33 9.86
N PHE A 88 -17.04 -13.64 10.44
CA PHE A 88 -16.54 -13.94 11.78
C PHE A 88 -17.61 -13.71 12.85
N VAL A 89 -18.32 -12.58 12.82
CA VAL A 89 -19.41 -12.30 13.78
C VAL A 89 -20.53 -13.32 13.69
N VAL A 90 -20.93 -13.71 12.47
CA VAL A 90 -21.94 -14.76 12.26
C VAL A 90 -21.45 -16.09 12.85
N TRP A 91 -20.19 -16.46 12.58
CA TRP A 91 -19.59 -17.68 13.13
C TRP A 91 -19.55 -17.66 14.67
N CYS A 92 -19.16 -16.54 15.28
CA CYS A 92 -19.23 -16.37 16.73
C CYS A 92 -20.65 -16.58 17.28
N GLY A 93 -21.67 -16.03 16.62
CA GLY A 93 -23.07 -16.25 17.01
C GLY A 93 -23.51 -17.71 16.87
N THR A 94 -23.01 -18.45 15.87
CA THR A 94 -23.33 -19.89 15.75
C THR A 94 -22.73 -20.74 16.87
N LEU A 95 -21.66 -20.28 17.51
CA LEU A 95 -21.06 -20.91 18.69
C LEU A 95 -21.68 -20.43 20.00
N GLY A 96 -22.58 -19.43 19.94
CA GLY A 96 -23.16 -18.81 21.14
C GLY A 96 -22.12 -18.11 22.00
N LEU A 97 -21.07 -17.52 21.40
CA LEU A 97 -19.98 -16.89 22.16
C LEU A 97 -20.45 -15.75 23.06
N GLU A 98 -21.60 -15.14 22.76
CA GLU A 98 -22.26 -14.13 23.59
C GLU A 98 -22.72 -14.67 24.96
N ASN A 99 -22.78 -16.00 25.13
CA ASN A 99 -23.20 -16.66 26.35
C ASN A 99 -22.03 -17.27 27.14
N LEU A 100 -20.78 -17.05 26.73
CA LEU A 100 -19.61 -17.57 27.47
C LEU A 100 -19.52 -16.85 28.82
N GLN A 101 -19.52 -17.62 29.91
CA GLN A 101 -19.45 -17.08 31.27
C GLN A 101 -18.14 -17.43 31.97
N SER A 102 -17.40 -18.40 31.45
CA SER A 102 -16.14 -18.87 32.02
C SER A 102 -14.96 -18.72 31.05
N PRO A 103 -13.74 -18.49 31.57
CA PRO A 103 -12.53 -18.50 30.75
C PRO A 103 -12.31 -19.82 29.99
N GLU A 104 -12.68 -20.96 30.59
CA GLU A 104 -12.51 -22.28 30.00
C GLU A 104 -13.38 -22.47 28.75
N GLU A 105 -14.61 -21.98 28.76
CA GLU A 105 -15.49 -22.02 27.58
C GLU A 105 -14.94 -21.14 26.45
N PHE A 106 -14.32 -20.01 26.78
CA PHE A 106 -13.67 -19.14 25.81
C PHE A 106 -12.43 -19.80 25.17
N GLU A 107 -11.59 -20.44 25.97
CA GLU A 107 -10.45 -21.21 25.47
C GLU A 107 -10.89 -22.33 24.52
N GLN A 108 -11.95 -23.08 24.88
CA GLN A 108 -12.51 -24.12 24.02
C GLN A 108 -13.05 -23.58 22.68
N ALA A 109 -13.63 -22.37 22.68
CA ALA A 109 -14.07 -21.71 21.47
C ALA A 109 -12.91 -21.27 20.56
N MET A 110 -11.80 -20.81 21.15
CA MET A 110 -10.59 -20.44 20.41
C MET A 110 -9.82 -21.63 19.84
N ASP A 111 -9.94 -22.81 20.46
CA ASP A 111 -9.30 -24.05 19.98
C ASP A 111 -9.98 -24.63 18.72
N GLN A 112 -11.09 -24.03 18.28
CA GLN A 112 -11.77 -24.45 17.05
C GLN A 112 -10.90 -24.14 15.81
N PRO A 113 -10.75 -25.08 14.85
CA PRO A 113 -10.00 -24.86 13.62
C PRO A 113 -10.43 -23.63 12.82
N ALA A 114 -11.72 -23.30 12.87
CA ALA A 114 -12.27 -22.12 12.20
C ALA A 114 -11.70 -20.81 12.77
N PHE A 115 -11.44 -20.73 14.08
CA PHE A 115 -10.81 -19.56 14.69
C PHE A 115 -9.43 -19.28 14.06
N TYR A 116 -8.60 -20.32 13.97
CA TYR A 116 -7.28 -20.22 13.35
C TYR A 116 -7.35 -19.87 11.86
N ALA A 117 -8.36 -20.37 11.14
CA ALA A 117 -8.58 -20.00 9.74
C ALA A 117 -8.91 -18.51 9.59
N PHE A 118 -9.81 -17.97 10.43
CA PHE A 118 -10.08 -16.53 10.45
C PHE A 118 -8.82 -15.74 10.82
N ALA A 119 -8.13 -16.11 11.89
CA ALA A 119 -6.89 -15.46 12.31
C ALA A 119 -5.85 -15.41 11.19
N LEU A 120 -5.66 -16.51 10.46
CA LEU A 120 -4.77 -16.57 9.30
C LEU A 120 -5.19 -15.59 8.19
N VAL A 121 -6.49 -15.53 7.86
CA VAL A 121 -7.00 -14.57 6.86
C VAL A 121 -6.77 -13.12 7.30
N TYR A 122 -6.99 -12.80 8.58
CA TYR A 122 -6.71 -11.46 9.14
C TYR A 122 -5.21 -11.11 9.08
N VAL A 123 -4.32 -12.07 9.39
CA VAL A 123 -2.87 -11.88 9.28
C VAL A 123 -2.47 -11.62 7.82
N ILE A 124 -2.93 -12.45 6.89
CA ILE A 124 -2.66 -12.28 5.45
C ILE A 124 -3.17 -10.91 4.97
N GLY A 125 -4.40 -10.54 5.32
CA GLY A 125 -4.96 -9.22 4.99
C GLY A 125 -4.12 -8.07 5.57
N SER A 126 -3.62 -8.22 6.79
CA SER A 126 -2.76 -7.21 7.44
C SER A 126 -1.43 -7.04 6.69
N VAL A 127 -0.79 -8.14 6.27
CA VAL A 127 0.46 -8.10 5.50
C VAL A 127 0.22 -7.42 4.14
N TYR A 128 -0.88 -7.76 3.46
CA TYR A 128 -1.27 -7.07 2.21
C TYR A 128 -1.40 -5.56 2.44
N ARG A 129 -2.08 -5.17 3.52
CA ARG A 129 -2.27 -3.76 3.85
C ARG A 129 -0.95 -3.05 4.12
N TRP A 130 -0.03 -3.70 4.83
CA TRP A 130 1.32 -3.15 5.06
C TRP A 130 2.14 -3.03 3.78
N ALA A 131 2.06 -3.99 2.86
CA ALA A 131 2.72 -3.91 1.56
C ALA A 131 2.20 -2.72 0.74
N LEU A 132 0.87 -2.49 0.73
CA LEU A 132 0.26 -1.32 0.10
C LEU A 132 0.74 0.00 0.72
N GLU A 133 0.79 0.08 2.04
CA GLU A 133 1.27 1.26 2.76
C GLU A 133 2.76 1.52 2.51
N ALA A 134 3.58 0.47 2.46
CA ALA A 134 5.00 0.55 2.13
C ALA A 134 5.21 1.13 0.72
N ARG A 135 4.52 0.59 -0.30
CA ARG A 135 4.61 1.12 -1.68
C ARG A 135 4.15 2.56 -1.79
N ARG A 136 3.14 2.96 -1.00
CA ARG A 136 2.67 4.35 -0.95
C ARG A 136 3.68 5.27 -0.25
N MET A 137 4.35 4.80 0.80
CA MET A 137 5.45 5.53 1.44
C MET A 137 6.64 5.70 0.48
N HIS A 138 7.02 4.63 -0.22
CA HIS A 138 8.09 4.65 -1.21
C HIS A 138 7.80 5.62 -2.36
N ASP A 139 6.54 5.67 -2.81
CA ASP A 139 6.08 6.64 -3.82
C ASP A 139 6.28 8.10 -3.38
N ARG A 140 6.28 8.39 -2.07
CA ARG A 140 6.52 9.72 -1.48
C ARG A 140 7.95 9.91 -0.95
N GLY A 141 8.89 9.05 -1.35
CA GLY A 141 10.28 9.14 -0.90
C GLY A 141 10.48 8.80 0.60
N VAL A 142 9.49 8.19 1.25
CA VAL A 142 9.54 7.83 2.68
C VAL A 142 9.82 6.34 2.84
N SER A 143 10.73 5.98 3.73
CA SER A 143 11.04 4.58 4.03
C SER A 143 9.85 3.84 4.65
N ALA A 144 9.56 2.62 4.19
CA ALA A 144 8.56 1.74 4.81
C ALA A 144 8.89 1.32 6.25
N PHE A 145 10.12 1.54 6.73
CA PHE A 145 10.50 1.26 8.12
C PHE A 145 9.66 2.04 9.14
N TRP A 146 9.04 3.16 8.73
CA TRP A 146 8.09 3.92 9.55
C TRP A 146 6.84 3.13 9.96
N ILE A 147 6.53 2.01 9.30
CA ILE A 147 5.44 1.12 9.72
C ILE A 147 5.74 0.53 11.11
N PHE A 148 7.00 0.26 11.46
CA PHE A 148 7.34 -0.26 12.78
C PHE A 148 7.06 0.75 13.90
N ALA A 149 7.08 2.05 13.61
CA ALA A 149 6.74 3.07 14.58
C ALA A 149 5.26 3.00 15.02
N TRP A 150 4.39 2.34 14.26
CA TRP A 150 2.98 2.15 14.60
C TRP A 150 2.78 1.25 15.83
N PHE A 151 3.76 0.40 16.13
CA PHE A 151 3.72 -0.49 17.30
C PHE A 151 4.16 0.19 18.61
N ILE A 152 4.54 1.47 18.57
CA ILE A 152 4.81 2.25 19.79
C ILE A 152 3.45 2.64 20.39
N PRO A 153 3.14 2.28 21.65
CA PRO A 153 1.88 2.66 22.26
C PRO A 153 1.69 4.17 22.28
N ILE A 154 0.46 4.64 22.02
CA ILE A 154 0.05 6.05 21.97
C ILE A 154 0.75 6.85 20.85
N ALA A 155 2.07 7.02 20.88
CA ALA A 155 2.84 7.76 19.89
C ALA A 155 2.70 7.14 18.48
N GLY A 156 2.70 5.81 18.40
CA GLY A 156 2.52 5.08 17.15
C GLY A 156 1.17 5.34 16.50
N ALA A 157 0.11 5.57 17.28
CA ALA A 157 -1.20 5.93 16.74
C ALA A 157 -1.19 7.31 16.05
N PHE A 158 -0.51 8.29 16.63
CA PHE A 158 -0.34 9.61 16.02
C PHE A 158 0.53 9.55 14.75
N ILE A 159 1.63 8.80 14.79
CA ILE A 159 2.50 8.58 13.62
C ILE A 159 1.74 7.86 12.51
N PHE A 160 0.98 6.82 12.85
CA PHE A 160 0.11 6.10 11.94
C PHE A 160 -0.90 7.04 11.29
N LEU A 161 -1.65 7.81 12.09
CA LEU A 161 -2.67 8.72 11.56
C LEU A 161 -2.07 9.78 10.62
N TRP A 162 -0.93 10.36 11.00
CA TRP A 162 -0.20 11.30 10.18
C TRP A 162 0.26 10.67 8.85
N GLN A 163 0.89 9.49 8.91
CA GLN A 163 1.39 8.80 7.73
C GLN A 163 0.25 8.34 6.81
N TRP A 164 -0.83 7.82 7.39
CA TRP A 164 -2.04 7.44 6.68
C TRP A 164 -2.65 8.64 5.95
N PHE A 165 -2.79 9.78 6.64
CA PHE A 165 -3.26 11.02 6.02
C PHE A 165 -2.39 11.42 4.83
N LYS A 166 -1.05 11.41 4.97
CA LYS A 166 -0.15 11.73 3.85
C LYS A 166 -0.28 10.72 2.71
N ASN A 167 -0.42 9.43 3.01
CA ASN A 167 -0.63 8.38 2.02
C ASN A 167 -1.94 8.57 1.23
N CYS A 168 -2.99 9.02 1.90
CA CYS A 168 -4.33 9.24 1.33
C CYS A 168 -4.47 10.49 0.45
N PHE A 169 -3.64 11.53 0.65
CA PHE A 169 -3.90 12.85 0.04
C PHE A 169 -2.70 13.51 -0.63
N VAL A 170 -1.47 13.21 -0.22
CA VAL A 170 -0.28 13.86 -0.78
C VAL A 170 0.15 13.10 -2.03
N PRO A 171 0.39 13.76 -3.19
CA PRO A 171 0.88 13.10 -4.39
C PRO A 171 2.29 12.50 -4.19
N GLY A 172 2.66 11.58 -5.09
CA GLY A 172 4.00 10.98 -5.10
C GLY A 172 5.10 11.92 -5.60
N ASP A 173 6.34 11.60 -5.27
CA ASP A 173 7.52 12.33 -5.72
C ASP A 173 7.85 12.01 -7.18
N VAL A 174 8.30 12.98 -7.97
CA VAL A 174 8.69 12.72 -9.37
C VAL A 174 10.06 12.04 -9.41
N GLY A 175 10.19 11.00 -10.24
CA GLY A 175 11.47 10.33 -10.52
C GLY A 175 11.48 8.84 -10.19
N ARG A 176 12.67 8.24 -10.22
CA ARG A 176 12.85 6.82 -9.93
C ARG A 176 12.66 6.55 -8.45
N ASN A 177 12.04 5.43 -8.10
CA ASN A 177 11.98 4.96 -6.72
C ASN A 177 13.40 4.65 -6.21
N GLN A 178 13.82 5.33 -5.14
CA GLN A 178 15.12 5.08 -4.51
C GLN A 178 15.16 3.77 -3.70
N PHE A 179 13.99 3.18 -3.41
CA PHE A 179 13.86 1.96 -2.60
C PHE A 179 13.88 0.66 -3.42
N ASP A 180 13.90 0.74 -4.76
CA ASP A 180 13.95 -0.44 -5.65
C ASP A 180 15.40 -0.91 -5.97
N GLN A 181 16.43 -0.33 -5.32
CA GLN A 181 17.85 -0.58 -5.64
C GLN A 181 18.60 -1.43 -4.61
N ILE A 182 17.87 -2.13 -3.73
CA ILE A 182 18.45 -2.95 -2.66
C ILE A 182 18.57 -4.40 -3.12
#